data_AF-A0A955WV85-F1
#
_entry.id   AF-A0A955WV85-F1
#
_cell.length_a   1.000
_cell.length_b   1.000
_cell.length_c   1.000
_cell.angle_alpha   90.00
_cell.angle_beta   90.00
_cell.angle_gamma   90.00
#
_symmetry.space_group_name_H-M   'P 1'
#
loop_
_entity.id
_entity.type
_entity.pdbx_description
1 polymer ?
#
loop_
_entity_poly.entity_id
_entity_poly.type
_entity_poly.pdbx_seq_one_letter_code
_entity_poly.pdbx_strand_id
1 'polypeptide(L)'
;ALAHPLPGDARQQRHVFDRAVRAGVQPDAPPAYLLVDALRYEMAAELMDSLAGTPQIRSTLRPWASELPSETAVGMNALAPVARGGRLFPHVRDGAIKGFKAGEFTVSTPKDRVRAMREALQLPALPHLDLRLVAESTPTDLMTRCGTAPLLVVMGDEIDKALENRLGPEHFDTALRRLRTAVLRLREAGFKRVVITADHGFLLRRGLDEGEEGAAGKISFGAKATPQRRHVWWPHPQHVPGTLSVAAGALRYEDMPAEAQHLLLASGLAVFDRGDKQDDCVHGGETPQERVIPVLVLDFQGQAVRGDDARFAVHIERRDPVAGMQCLTLRVTPAEAQGALSFALPEALDLLLHAELDGARLEVVDVRGGERHGDLVRVALDTPCEVFAKLTADYDGRSRVLAHRPERPGSLVGARSDAFFAVVGRVRVKDQTQAPDPGA
;
A
#
# COMPACT_ATOMS: atom_id res chain seq x y z
N ALA A 1 30.59 20.33 -8.49
CA ALA A 1 29.70 19.69 -9.49
C ALA A 1 29.54 18.23 -9.13
N LEU A 2 28.33 17.67 -9.17
CA LEU A 2 28.14 16.22 -9.08
C LEU A 2 28.73 15.58 -10.34
N ALA A 3 29.87 14.90 -10.22
CA ALA A 3 30.59 14.33 -11.36
C ALA A 3 29.79 13.24 -12.09
N HIS A 4 28.93 12.52 -11.36
CA HIS A 4 28.07 11.46 -11.87
C HIS A 4 26.67 11.59 -11.27
N PRO A 5 25.82 12.47 -11.83
CA PRO A 5 24.51 12.72 -11.24
C PRO A 5 23.59 11.51 -11.43
N LEU A 6 23.72 10.71 -12.50
CA LEU A 6 22.92 9.51 -12.70
C LEU A 6 23.60 8.27 -12.10
N PRO A 7 22.87 7.43 -11.35
CA PRO A 7 23.37 6.09 -11.00
C PRO A 7 23.43 5.21 -12.25
N GLY A 8 23.98 3.99 -12.12
CA GLY A 8 23.90 3.00 -13.21
C GLY A 8 22.45 2.74 -13.65
N ASP A 9 22.25 2.40 -14.93
CA ASP A 9 20.93 2.29 -15.58
C ASP A 9 19.93 1.37 -14.84
N ALA A 10 20.41 0.42 -14.04
CA ALA A 10 19.56 -0.45 -13.22
C ALA A 10 18.86 0.25 -12.04
N ARG A 11 19.19 1.51 -11.78
CA ARG A 11 18.72 2.30 -10.62
C ARG A 11 18.16 3.68 -11.01
N GLN A 12 18.03 3.99 -12.30
CA GLN A 12 17.50 5.29 -12.77
C GLN A 12 15.97 5.21 -12.92
N GLN A 13 15.24 6.17 -12.37
CA GLN A 13 13.77 6.22 -12.42
C GLN A 13 13.18 6.01 -13.82
N ARG A 14 13.80 6.58 -14.86
CA ARG A 14 13.38 6.42 -16.27
C ARG A 14 13.33 4.98 -16.80
N HIS A 15 13.79 4.01 -16.01
CA HIS A 15 13.79 2.58 -16.36
C HIS A 15 12.86 1.73 -15.47
N VAL A 16 12.12 2.33 -14.53
CA VAL A 16 11.25 1.59 -13.59
C VAL A 16 10.19 0.80 -14.34
N PHE A 17 9.44 1.44 -15.24
CA PHE A 17 8.39 0.76 -16.01
C PHE A 17 8.96 -0.43 -16.79
N ASP A 18 10.04 -0.23 -17.53
CA ASP A 18 10.63 -1.25 -18.37
C ASP A 18 11.16 -2.46 -17.59
N ARG A 19 11.79 -2.23 -16.43
CA ARG A 19 12.48 -3.26 -15.66
C ARG A 19 11.61 -3.91 -14.58
N ALA A 20 10.73 -3.15 -13.94
CA ALA A 20 9.91 -3.64 -12.83
C ALA A 20 8.49 -4.04 -13.27
N VAL A 21 7.94 -3.38 -14.30
CA VAL A 21 6.56 -3.62 -14.74
C VAL A 21 6.54 -4.45 -16.02
N ARG A 22 7.04 -3.92 -17.14
CA ARG A 22 6.96 -4.56 -18.46
C ARG A 22 7.59 -5.94 -18.49
N ALA A 23 8.78 -6.11 -17.89
CA ALA A 23 9.43 -7.43 -17.78
C ALA A 23 8.62 -8.46 -16.96
N GLY A 24 7.70 -7.99 -16.13
CA GLY A 24 6.84 -8.80 -15.28
C GLY A 24 5.42 -8.99 -15.79
N VAL A 25 5.04 -8.38 -16.92
CA VAL A 25 3.71 -8.57 -17.53
C VAL A 25 3.65 -9.98 -18.12
N GLN A 26 2.69 -10.77 -17.64
CA GLN A 26 2.37 -12.10 -18.16
C GLN A 26 0.87 -12.18 -18.49
N PRO A 27 0.46 -12.92 -19.54
CA PRO A 27 -0.94 -13.03 -19.93
C PRO A 27 -1.88 -13.47 -18.79
N ASP A 28 -1.42 -14.39 -17.95
CA ASP A 28 -2.24 -15.01 -16.89
C ASP A 28 -2.01 -14.40 -15.49
N ALA A 29 -1.18 -13.36 -15.41
CA ALA A 29 -0.77 -12.75 -14.14
C ALA A 29 -0.55 -11.22 -14.33
N PRO A 30 -1.63 -10.45 -14.58
CA PRO A 30 -1.52 -9.02 -14.78
C PRO A 30 -0.97 -8.36 -13.51
N PRO A 31 0.09 -7.54 -13.62
CA PRO A 31 0.53 -6.72 -12.50
C PRO A 31 -0.39 -5.49 -12.33
N ALA A 32 -0.42 -4.95 -11.12
CA ALA A 32 -0.86 -3.59 -10.87
C ALA A 32 0.36 -2.69 -10.63
N TYR A 33 0.41 -1.54 -11.29
CA TYR A 33 1.47 -0.55 -11.18
C TYR A 33 0.94 0.71 -10.48
N LEU A 34 1.36 0.88 -9.22
CA LEU A 34 0.95 1.97 -8.34
C LEU A 34 2.01 3.08 -8.40
N LEU A 35 1.61 4.23 -8.93
CA LEU A 35 2.37 5.47 -8.96
C LEU A 35 1.90 6.35 -7.79
N VAL A 36 2.73 6.48 -6.76
CA VAL A 36 2.38 7.20 -5.53
C VAL A 36 3.23 8.46 -5.41
N ASP A 37 2.59 9.61 -5.54
CA ASP A 37 3.22 10.93 -5.47
C ASP A 37 3.86 11.15 -4.09
N ALA A 38 5.12 11.59 -4.10
CA ALA A 38 5.90 11.90 -2.90
C ALA A 38 6.13 10.72 -1.91
N LEU A 39 5.94 9.45 -2.30
CA LEU A 39 6.18 8.30 -1.40
C LEU A 39 7.67 8.09 -1.12
N ARG A 40 8.09 8.38 0.11
CA ARG A 40 9.47 8.16 0.58
C ARG A 40 9.85 6.69 0.67
N TYR A 41 11.15 6.41 0.54
CA TYR A 41 11.69 5.05 0.66
C TYR A 41 11.37 4.40 2.00
N GLU A 42 11.50 5.16 3.10
CA GLU A 42 11.26 4.67 4.46
C GLU A 42 9.78 4.37 4.70
N MET A 43 8.88 5.16 4.11
CA MET A 43 7.44 4.92 4.16
C MET A 43 7.05 3.62 3.42
N ALA A 44 7.71 3.34 2.29
CA ALA A 44 7.51 2.07 1.60
C ALA A 44 8.12 0.87 2.38
N ALA A 45 9.20 1.09 3.14
CA ALA A 45 9.73 0.08 4.05
C ALA A 45 8.73 -0.24 5.18
N GLU A 46 8.11 0.79 5.76
CA GLU A 46 7.03 0.61 6.75
C GLU A 46 5.82 -0.13 6.16
N LEU A 47 5.40 0.22 4.93
CA LEU A 47 4.35 -0.51 4.23
C LEU A 47 4.73 -1.99 4.04
N MET A 48 5.97 -2.26 3.62
CA MET A 48 6.50 -3.62 3.44
C MET A 48 6.46 -4.41 4.75
N ASP A 49 6.91 -3.80 5.85
CA ASP A 49 6.92 -4.43 7.18
C ASP A 49 5.50 -4.72 7.66
N SER A 50 4.56 -3.81 7.41
CA SER A 50 3.15 -4.06 7.74
C SER A 50 2.62 -5.32 7.01
N LEU A 51 3.09 -5.58 5.78
CA LEU A 51 2.63 -6.69 4.93
C LEU A 51 3.37 -8.01 5.24
N ALA A 52 4.48 -7.99 5.98
CA ALA A 52 5.30 -9.17 6.24
C ALA A 52 4.55 -10.29 7.00
N GLY A 53 3.58 -9.93 7.84
CA GLY A 53 2.73 -10.89 8.56
C GLY A 53 1.58 -11.49 7.72
N THR A 54 1.44 -11.07 6.45
CA THR A 54 0.37 -11.56 5.58
C THR A 54 0.83 -12.79 4.79
N PRO A 55 0.18 -13.96 4.96
CA PRO A 55 0.61 -15.19 4.31
C PRO A 55 0.67 -15.05 2.79
N GLN A 56 1.68 -15.66 2.18
CA GLN A 56 1.87 -15.78 0.73
C GLN A 56 2.09 -14.43 0.01
N ILE A 57 2.55 -13.40 0.71
CA ILE A 57 3.07 -12.18 0.07
C ILE A 57 4.60 -12.21 0.17
N ARG A 58 5.27 -12.29 -0.97
CA ARG A 58 6.72 -12.08 -1.06
C ARG A 58 6.97 -10.62 -1.45
N SER A 59 7.58 -9.86 -0.56
CA SER A 59 7.96 -8.46 -0.80
C SER A 59 9.44 -8.32 -1.18
N THR A 60 9.75 -7.34 -2.00
CA THR A 60 11.12 -6.93 -2.31
C THR A 60 11.16 -5.43 -2.53
N LEU A 61 11.81 -4.70 -1.63
CA LEU A 61 12.00 -3.26 -1.72
C LEU A 61 13.40 -2.95 -2.27
N ARG A 62 13.47 -2.08 -3.28
CA ARG A 62 14.73 -1.66 -3.89
C ARG A 62 14.80 -0.13 -4.01
N PRO A 63 15.94 0.50 -3.65
CA PRO A 63 16.10 1.94 -3.86
C PRO A 63 16.37 2.24 -5.33
N TRP A 64 15.76 3.29 -5.85
CA TRP A 64 16.01 3.87 -7.17
C TRP A 64 16.22 5.38 -7.02
N ALA A 65 16.93 6.01 -7.95
CA ALA A 65 17.10 7.45 -7.94
C ALA A 65 16.04 8.11 -8.82
N SER A 66 15.28 9.05 -8.24
CA SER A 66 14.43 9.96 -9.00
C SER A 66 15.27 10.74 -10.01
N GLU A 67 14.59 11.15 -11.08
CA GLU A 67 15.09 12.15 -11.99
C GLU A 67 15.26 13.49 -11.27
N LEU A 68 16.07 14.36 -11.88
CA LEU A 68 16.36 15.70 -11.38
C LEU A 68 15.78 16.78 -12.32
N PRO A 69 15.22 17.88 -11.79
CA PRO A 69 14.90 18.08 -10.38
C PRO A 69 13.84 17.06 -9.90
N SER A 70 13.89 16.71 -8.62
CA SER A 70 12.99 15.72 -7.98
C SER A 70 11.59 16.31 -7.75
N GLU A 71 10.89 16.61 -8.83
CA GLU A 71 9.55 17.20 -8.83
C GLU A 71 8.57 16.36 -9.63
N THR A 72 7.28 16.47 -9.31
CA THR A 72 6.20 15.68 -9.89
C THR A 72 6.19 15.71 -11.41
N ALA A 73 6.32 16.89 -12.02
CA ALA A 73 6.29 17.07 -13.47
C ALA A 73 7.46 16.36 -14.19
N VAL A 74 8.55 16.07 -13.46
CA VAL A 74 9.71 15.32 -13.95
C VAL A 74 9.50 13.85 -13.59
N GLY A 75 9.39 13.53 -12.31
CA GLY A 75 9.38 12.14 -11.84
C GLY A 75 8.20 11.32 -12.36
N MET A 76 6.96 11.84 -12.29
CA MET A 76 5.78 11.09 -12.77
C MET A 76 5.87 10.80 -14.26
N ASN A 77 6.36 11.75 -15.05
CA ASN A 77 6.47 11.58 -16.50
C ASN A 77 7.65 10.68 -16.89
N ALA A 78 8.73 10.63 -16.09
CA ALA A 78 9.84 9.69 -16.26
C ALA A 78 9.48 8.25 -15.90
N LEU A 79 8.46 8.02 -15.06
CA LEU A 79 7.95 6.69 -14.72
C LEU A 79 7.14 6.04 -15.85
N ALA A 80 6.83 6.78 -16.92
CA ALA A 80 6.33 6.25 -18.18
C ALA A 80 7.50 5.90 -19.13
N PRO A 81 7.30 5.01 -20.12
CA PRO A 81 8.36 4.60 -21.05
C PRO A 81 8.68 5.68 -22.10
N VAL A 82 9.29 6.79 -21.65
CA VAL A 82 9.61 7.97 -22.47
C VAL A 82 11.09 8.06 -22.85
N ALA A 83 11.96 7.28 -22.18
CA ALA A 83 13.39 7.28 -22.46
C ALA A 83 13.74 6.56 -23.76
N ARG A 84 14.68 7.12 -24.53
CA ARG A 84 15.19 6.54 -25.79
C ARG A 84 16.71 6.41 -25.73
N GLY A 85 17.20 5.18 -25.71
CA GLY A 85 18.64 4.93 -25.56
C GLY A 85 19.22 5.52 -24.27
N GLY A 86 18.45 5.49 -23.17
CA GLY A 86 18.84 6.06 -21.87
C GLY A 86 18.76 7.58 -21.78
N ARG A 87 18.32 8.27 -22.83
CA ARG A 87 18.17 9.74 -22.88
C ARG A 87 16.71 10.16 -22.73
N LEU A 88 16.49 11.34 -22.17
CA LEU A 88 15.19 11.99 -22.05
C LEU A 88 15.19 13.29 -22.86
N PHE A 89 14.02 13.68 -23.36
CA PHE A 89 13.83 14.88 -24.20
C PHE A 89 12.82 15.79 -23.51
N PRO A 90 13.25 16.65 -22.58
CA PRO A 90 12.34 17.45 -21.76
C PRO A 90 11.52 18.42 -22.61
N HIS A 91 10.24 18.52 -22.30
CA HIS A 91 9.38 19.59 -22.80
C HIS A 91 9.43 20.76 -21.82
N VAL A 92 10.28 21.73 -22.12
CA VAL A 92 10.49 22.92 -21.28
C VAL A 92 9.52 24.02 -21.69
N ARG A 93 8.80 24.57 -20.70
CA ARG A 93 7.90 25.72 -20.87
C ARG A 93 7.93 26.57 -19.61
N ASP A 94 7.96 27.88 -19.77
CA ASP A 94 7.95 28.86 -18.68
C ASP A 94 9.08 28.58 -17.65
N GLY A 95 10.27 28.22 -18.14
CA GLY A 95 11.45 27.94 -17.32
C GLY A 95 11.42 26.62 -16.53
N ALA A 96 10.45 25.74 -16.78
CA ALA A 96 10.32 24.46 -16.08
C ALA A 96 10.07 23.28 -17.04
N ILE A 97 10.49 22.09 -16.63
CA ILE A 97 10.16 20.85 -17.33
C ILE A 97 8.68 20.52 -17.04
N LYS A 98 7.87 20.40 -18.09
CA LYS A 98 6.44 20.04 -17.98
C LYS A 98 6.15 18.60 -18.36
N GLY A 99 7.15 17.86 -18.82
CA GLY A 99 7.03 16.49 -19.30
C GLY A 99 8.16 16.11 -20.22
N PHE A 100 8.00 15.01 -20.96
CA PHE A 100 9.00 14.52 -21.91
C PHE A 100 8.38 14.17 -23.25
N LYS A 101 9.10 14.42 -24.35
CA LYS A 101 8.69 13.97 -25.68
C LYS A 101 8.83 12.45 -25.77
N ALA A 102 7.78 11.80 -26.25
CA ALA A 102 7.69 10.36 -26.49
C ALA A 102 7.22 10.11 -27.92
N GLY A 103 8.12 10.32 -28.89
CA GLY A 103 7.77 10.27 -30.31
C GLY A 103 7.03 11.53 -30.72
N GLU A 104 5.86 11.36 -31.33
CA GLU A 104 5.08 12.46 -31.90
C GLU A 104 4.26 13.23 -30.85
N PHE A 105 4.29 12.82 -29.58
CA PHE A 105 3.54 13.49 -28.50
C PHE A 105 4.41 13.75 -27.27
N THR A 106 3.88 14.57 -26.36
CA THR A 106 4.52 14.87 -25.08
C THR A 106 3.76 14.17 -23.97
N VAL A 107 4.49 13.50 -23.08
CA VAL A 107 3.95 12.93 -21.84
C VAL A 107 4.04 13.99 -20.74
N SER A 108 2.92 14.61 -20.42
CA SER A 108 2.82 15.62 -19.35
C SER A 108 1.63 15.38 -18.40
N THR A 109 0.58 14.70 -18.86
CA THR A 109 -0.62 14.43 -18.05
C THR A 109 -0.74 12.96 -17.65
N PRO A 110 -1.58 12.63 -16.64
CA PRO A 110 -1.96 11.24 -16.34
C PRO A 110 -2.39 10.44 -17.57
N LYS A 111 -3.19 11.05 -18.46
CA LYS A 111 -3.69 10.40 -19.68
C LYS A 111 -2.56 10.09 -20.66
N ASP A 112 -1.58 10.98 -20.80
CA ASP A 112 -0.44 10.76 -21.68
C ASP A 112 0.49 9.66 -21.15
N ARG A 113 0.67 9.58 -19.82
CA ARG A 113 1.44 8.49 -19.18
C ARG A 113 0.81 7.13 -19.47
N VAL A 114 -0.50 7.02 -19.25
CA VAL A 114 -1.26 5.80 -19.57
C VAL A 114 -1.19 5.49 -21.06
N ARG A 115 -1.30 6.49 -21.94
CA ARG A 115 -1.13 6.31 -23.40
C ARG A 115 0.27 5.76 -23.74
N ALA A 116 1.33 6.32 -23.18
CA ALA A 116 2.70 5.88 -23.42
C ALA A 116 2.92 4.43 -22.96
N MET A 117 2.43 4.06 -21.78
CA MET A 117 2.49 2.68 -21.28
C MET A 117 1.68 1.72 -22.15
N ARG A 118 0.48 2.12 -22.58
CA ARG A 118 -0.38 1.34 -23.48
C ARG A 118 0.31 1.08 -24.82
N GLU A 119 0.89 2.10 -25.43
CA GLU A 119 1.61 1.99 -26.71
C GLU A 119 2.87 1.12 -26.56
N ALA A 120 3.63 1.28 -25.47
CA ALA A 120 4.82 0.47 -25.19
C ALA A 120 4.51 -1.03 -24.97
N LEU A 121 3.31 -1.35 -24.46
CA LEU A 121 2.82 -2.72 -24.27
C LEU A 121 1.97 -3.23 -25.45
N GLN A 122 1.76 -2.41 -26.49
CA GLN A 122 0.93 -2.75 -27.65
C GLN A 122 -0.50 -3.15 -27.27
N LEU A 123 -1.08 -2.47 -26.28
CA LEU A 123 -2.41 -2.80 -25.75
C LEU A 123 -3.53 -1.99 -26.43
N PRO A 124 -4.72 -2.59 -26.62
CA PRO A 124 -5.88 -1.86 -27.13
C PRO A 124 -6.36 -0.80 -26.13
N ALA A 125 -6.33 -1.12 -24.83
CA ALA A 125 -6.69 -0.23 -23.75
C ALA A 125 -5.83 -0.52 -22.52
N LEU A 126 -5.72 0.47 -21.62
CA LEU A 126 -5.02 0.33 -20.35
C LEU A 126 -5.89 0.96 -19.25
N PRO A 127 -6.52 0.16 -18.37
CA PRO A 127 -7.31 0.70 -17.27
C PRO A 127 -6.40 1.44 -16.31
N HIS A 128 -6.91 2.55 -15.80
CA HIS A 128 -6.25 3.33 -14.77
C HIS A 128 -7.27 3.78 -13.73
N LEU A 129 -6.91 3.69 -12.46
CA LEU A 129 -7.78 4.02 -11.32
C LEU A 129 -7.05 4.92 -10.33
N ASP A 130 -7.83 5.63 -9.53
CA ASP A 130 -7.32 6.32 -8.34
C ASP A 130 -7.10 5.32 -7.20
N LEU A 131 -6.05 5.52 -6.40
CA LEU A 131 -5.70 4.67 -5.27
C LEU A 131 -6.84 4.55 -4.26
N ARG A 132 -7.56 5.65 -3.98
CA ARG A 132 -8.71 5.67 -3.08
C ARG A 132 -9.83 4.81 -3.61
N LEU A 133 -10.15 4.95 -4.89
CA LEU A 133 -11.14 4.11 -5.55
C LEU A 133 -10.77 2.63 -5.44
N VAL A 134 -9.49 2.28 -5.63
CA VAL A 134 -9.04 0.88 -5.47
C VAL A 134 -9.22 0.38 -4.04
N ALA A 135 -8.87 1.18 -3.04
CA ALA A 135 -9.01 0.81 -1.64
C ALA A 135 -10.47 0.68 -1.18
N GLU A 136 -11.38 1.46 -1.76
CA GLU A 136 -12.81 1.47 -1.45
C GLU A 136 -13.62 0.45 -2.28
N SER A 137 -13.04 -0.10 -3.35
CA SER A 137 -13.71 -1.07 -4.22
C SER A 137 -13.74 -2.47 -3.62
N THR A 138 -14.77 -3.24 -3.95
CA THR A 138 -14.75 -4.69 -3.73
C THR A 138 -13.87 -5.39 -4.77
N PRO A 139 -13.40 -6.63 -4.51
CA PRO A 139 -12.69 -7.42 -5.51
C PRO A 139 -13.47 -7.57 -6.83
N THR A 140 -14.78 -7.79 -6.75
CA THR A 140 -15.67 -7.92 -7.91
C THR A 140 -15.77 -6.63 -8.71
N ASP A 141 -15.84 -5.47 -8.05
CA ASP A 141 -15.82 -4.16 -8.73
C ASP A 141 -14.52 -3.95 -9.49
N LEU A 142 -13.38 -4.29 -8.86
CA LEU A 142 -12.06 -4.19 -9.48
C LEU A 142 -11.96 -5.10 -10.70
N MET A 143 -12.40 -6.35 -10.59
CA MET A 143 -12.43 -7.29 -11.72
C MET A 143 -13.30 -6.79 -12.86
N THR A 144 -14.48 -6.23 -12.55
CA THR A 144 -15.41 -5.68 -13.55
C THR A 144 -14.79 -4.48 -14.29
N ARG A 145 -14.11 -3.59 -13.56
CA ARG A 145 -13.45 -2.41 -14.12
C ARG A 145 -12.21 -2.75 -14.94
N CYS A 146 -11.45 -3.76 -14.52
CA CYS A 146 -10.17 -4.11 -15.14
C CYS A 146 -10.34 -5.15 -16.27
N GLY A 147 -11.38 -5.97 -16.24
CA GLY A 147 -11.61 -7.03 -17.22
C GLY A 147 -10.41 -7.97 -17.33
N THR A 148 -10.00 -8.26 -18.57
CA THR A 148 -8.82 -9.07 -18.90
C THR A 148 -7.58 -8.22 -19.17
N ALA A 149 -7.53 -6.98 -18.66
CA ALA A 149 -6.41 -6.08 -18.94
C ALA A 149 -5.09 -6.66 -18.39
N PRO A 150 -4.02 -6.70 -19.19
CA PRO A 150 -2.75 -7.29 -18.78
C PRO A 150 -1.92 -6.39 -17.84
N LEU A 151 -2.41 -5.19 -17.52
CA LEU A 151 -1.83 -4.25 -16.56
C LEU A 151 -2.94 -3.34 -16.04
N LEU A 152 -2.94 -3.07 -14.74
CA LEU A 152 -3.70 -1.97 -14.13
C LEU A 152 -2.73 -0.87 -13.70
N VAL A 153 -2.99 0.38 -14.07
CA VAL A 153 -2.27 1.54 -13.51
C VAL A 153 -3.10 2.15 -12.37
N VAL A 154 -2.47 2.43 -11.24
CA VAL A 154 -3.13 3.07 -10.10
C VAL A 154 -2.34 4.32 -9.74
N MET A 155 -3.03 5.44 -9.53
CA MET A 155 -2.40 6.72 -9.19
C MET A 155 -2.84 7.15 -7.80
N GLY A 156 -1.90 7.56 -6.96
CA GLY A 156 -2.18 8.14 -5.65
C GLY A 156 -1.42 9.43 -5.49
N ASP A 157 -2.10 10.51 -5.10
CA ASP A 157 -1.53 11.85 -4.91
C ASP A 157 -1.70 12.37 -3.48
N GLU A 158 -2.05 11.47 -2.56
CA GLU A 158 -2.54 11.83 -1.23
C GLU A 158 -1.44 12.36 -0.32
N ILE A 159 -0.22 11.83 -0.44
CA ILE A 159 0.93 12.28 0.33
C ILE A 159 1.32 13.67 -0.15
N ASP A 160 1.53 13.86 -1.46
CA ASP A 160 1.88 15.17 -2.01
C ASP A 160 0.83 16.24 -1.72
N LYS A 161 -0.47 15.94 -1.92
CA LYS A 161 -1.55 16.85 -1.51
C LYS A 161 -1.52 17.18 -0.02
N ALA A 162 -1.20 16.22 0.85
CA ALA A 162 -1.07 16.50 2.27
C ALA A 162 0.09 17.48 2.54
N LEU A 163 1.21 17.35 1.82
CA LEU A 163 2.35 18.26 1.90
C LEU A 163 2.01 19.66 1.37
N GLU A 164 1.37 19.76 0.21
CA GLU A 164 0.95 21.04 -0.38
C GLU A 164 -0.03 21.80 0.54
N ASN A 165 -0.92 21.06 1.20
CA ASN A 165 -1.89 21.61 2.15
C ASN A 165 -1.35 21.74 3.60
N ARG A 166 -0.05 21.47 3.82
CA ARG A 166 0.63 21.60 5.13
C ARG A 166 -0.01 20.77 6.26
N LEU A 167 -0.58 19.63 5.89
CA LEU A 167 -1.20 18.70 6.82
C LEU A 167 -0.15 17.97 7.66
N GLY A 168 -0.55 17.48 8.84
CA GLY A 168 0.37 16.82 9.75
C GLY A 168 0.71 15.38 9.36
N PRO A 169 1.72 14.78 10.01
CA PRO A 169 2.18 13.42 9.72
C PRO A 169 1.09 12.34 9.79
N GLU A 170 0.00 12.55 10.53
CA GLU A 170 -1.15 11.63 10.61
C GLU A 170 -1.81 11.33 9.25
N HIS A 171 -1.63 12.22 8.28
CA HIS A 171 -2.10 12.03 6.91
C HIS A 171 -1.24 11.01 6.14
N PHE A 172 0.04 10.89 6.49
CA PHE A 172 0.94 9.88 5.91
C PHE A 172 0.53 8.48 6.36
N ASP A 173 0.21 8.30 7.65
CA ASP A 173 -0.29 7.02 8.17
C ASP A 173 -1.59 6.61 7.47
N THR A 174 -2.45 7.58 7.18
CA THR A 174 -3.69 7.35 6.45
C THR A 174 -3.43 6.89 5.02
N ALA A 175 -2.48 7.54 4.32
CA ALA A 175 -2.05 7.13 2.99
C ALA A 175 -1.44 5.71 2.99
N LEU A 176 -0.60 5.37 3.99
CA LEU A 176 0.00 4.04 4.13
C LEU A 176 -1.03 2.95 4.43
N ARG A 177 -1.99 3.21 5.32
CA ARG A 177 -3.13 2.30 5.55
C ARG A 177 -3.93 2.08 4.27
N ARG A 178 -4.15 3.14 3.48
CA ARG A 178 -4.86 3.04 2.21
C ARG A 178 -4.09 2.23 1.16
N LEU A 179 -2.78 2.44 1.05
CA LEU A 179 -1.91 1.62 0.19
C LEU A 179 -1.96 0.15 0.59
N ARG A 180 -1.89 -0.15 1.89
CA ARG A 180 -2.05 -1.51 2.42
C ARG A 180 -3.39 -2.11 2.01
N THR A 181 -4.50 -1.39 2.22
CA THR A 181 -5.83 -1.86 1.82
C THR A 181 -5.91 -2.11 0.31
N ALA A 182 -5.40 -1.19 -0.51
CA ALA A 182 -5.38 -1.35 -1.96
C ALA A 182 -4.58 -2.58 -2.40
N VAL A 183 -3.41 -2.83 -1.81
CA VAL A 183 -2.60 -4.05 -2.07
C VAL A 183 -3.41 -5.31 -1.79
N LEU A 184 -4.10 -5.37 -0.65
CA LEU A 184 -4.92 -6.54 -0.28
C LEU A 184 -6.13 -6.70 -1.20
N ARG A 185 -6.80 -5.60 -1.58
CA ARG A 185 -7.91 -5.63 -2.55
C ARG A 185 -7.48 -6.10 -3.93
N LEU A 186 -6.31 -5.67 -4.39
CA LEU A 186 -5.74 -6.13 -5.66
C LEU A 186 -5.40 -7.64 -5.59
N ARG A 187 -4.83 -8.09 -4.48
CA ARG A 187 -4.59 -9.53 -4.25
C ARG A 187 -5.90 -10.33 -4.31
N GLU A 188 -6.93 -9.90 -3.60
CA GLU A 188 -8.26 -10.53 -3.58
C GLU A 188 -8.91 -10.51 -4.97
N ALA A 189 -8.74 -9.43 -5.73
CA ALA A 189 -9.21 -9.30 -7.11
C ALA A 189 -8.44 -10.16 -8.13
N GLY A 190 -7.44 -10.94 -7.67
CA GLY A 190 -6.74 -11.91 -8.51
C GLY A 190 -5.45 -11.42 -9.17
N PHE A 191 -5.03 -10.17 -8.93
CA PHE A 191 -3.70 -9.71 -9.34
C PHE A 191 -2.65 -10.61 -8.69
N LYS A 192 -1.54 -10.87 -9.39
CA LYS A 192 -0.44 -11.72 -8.88
C LYS A 192 0.78 -10.93 -8.44
N ARG A 193 0.86 -9.69 -8.92
CA ARG A 193 1.99 -8.80 -8.69
C ARG A 193 1.49 -7.38 -8.51
N VAL A 194 2.04 -6.69 -7.52
CA VAL A 194 1.89 -5.25 -7.34
C VAL A 194 3.27 -4.62 -7.34
N VAL A 195 3.45 -3.57 -8.14
CA VAL A 195 4.66 -2.75 -8.17
C VAL A 195 4.28 -1.36 -7.70
N ILE A 196 4.84 -0.92 -6.57
CA ILE A 196 4.60 0.41 -6.00
C ILE A 196 5.88 1.22 -6.15
N THR A 197 5.76 2.44 -6.68
CA THR A 197 6.88 3.37 -6.83
C THR A 197 6.44 4.81 -6.59
N ALA A 198 7.44 5.68 -6.47
CA ALA A 198 7.25 7.13 -6.38
C ALA A 198 7.95 7.89 -7.50
N ASP A 199 7.53 9.12 -7.70
CA ASP A 199 8.15 10.13 -8.54
C ASP A 199 9.30 10.87 -7.85
N HIS A 200 9.12 11.22 -6.58
CA HIS A 200 10.13 11.78 -5.70
C HIS A 200 9.77 11.50 -4.24
N GLY A 201 10.65 11.91 -3.33
CA GLY A 201 10.31 12.11 -1.92
C GLY A 201 10.34 13.60 -1.58
N PHE A 202 10.63 13.93 -0.32
CA PHE A 202 10.56 15.31 0.17
C PHE A 202 11.39 15.51 1.44
N LEU A 203 11.73 16.76 1.71
CA LEU A 203 12.28 17.21 2.99
C LEU A 203 11.19 17.85 3.84
N LEU A 204 11.09 17.39 5.09
CA LEU A 204 10.35 18.09 6.13
C LEU A 204 11.26 19.12 6.77
N ARG A 205 10.81 20.38 6.76
CA ARG A 205 11.45 21.53 7.41
C ARG A 205 10.58 22.10 8.53
N ARG A 206 9.34 21.61 8.67
CA ARG A 206 8.46 21.92 9.79
C ARG A 206 9.08 21.45 11.10
N GLY A 207 9.16 22.35 12.08
CA GLY A 207 9.69 22.05 13.41
C GLY A 207 11.21 22.18 13.54
N LEU A 208 11.89 22.69 12.50
CA LEU A 208 13.25 23.20 12.67
C LEU A 208 13.20 24.40 13.63
N ASP A 209 14.08 24.43 14.62
CA ASP A 209 14.23 25.62 15.47
C ASP A 209 14.92 26.76 14.72
N GLU A 210 14.91 27.98 15.27
CA GLU A 210 15.53 29.16 14.62
C GLU A 210 17.03 28.95 14.30
N GLY A 211 17.73 28.15 15.10
CA GLY A 211 19.13 27.79 14.88
C GLY A 211 19.30 26.80 13.73
N GLU A 212 18.42 25.81 13.62
CA GLU A 212 18.35 24.82 12.56
C GLU A 212 17.87 25.43 11.23
N GLU A 213 16.91 26.36 11.25
CA GLU A 213 16.50 27.13 10.08
C GLU A 213 17.64 28.04 9.58
N GLY A 214 18.35 28.69 10.52
CA GLY A 214 19.53 29.49 10.23
C GLY A 214 20.67 28.66 9.65
N ALA A 215 20.90 27.45 10.18
CA ALA A 215 21.90 26.50 9.69
C ALA A 215 21.52 25.85 8.35
N ALA A 216 20.23 25.61 8.11
CA ALA A 216 19.72 25.13 6.83
C ALA A 216 19.97 26.17 5.72
N GLY A 217 19.82 27.46 6.04
CA GLY A 217 20.19 28.58 5.18
C GLY A 217 19.20 28.86 4.03
N LYS A 218 19.11 30.14 3.65
CA LYS A 218 18.43 30.58 2.42
C LYS A 218 19.45 30.97 1.36
N ILE A 219 19.25 30.49 0.14
CA ILE A 219 20.11 30.76 -1.01
C ILE A 219 19.49 31.92 -1.79
N SER A 220 20.07 33.11 -1.66
CA SER A 220 19.72 34.22 -2.54
C SER A 220 20.27 33.97 -3.93
N PHE A 221 19.40 34.01 -4.94
CA PHE A 221 19.77 33.83 -6.34
C PHE A 221 19.19 35.01 -7.13
N GLY A 222 20.07 35.79 -7.76
CA GLY A 222 19.81 37.19 -8.15
C GLY A 222 18.49 37.48 -8.88
N ALA A 223 18.08 38.76 -8.88
CA ALA A 223 16.73 39.23 -9.25
C ALA A 223 16.23 38.90 -10.68
N LYS A 224 17.08 38.40 -11.59
CA LYS A 224 16.70 38.00 -12.95
C LYS A 224 16.24 36.54 -13.07
N ALA A 225 16.33 35.78 -11.98
CA ALA A 225 15.96 34.38 -11.94
C ALA A 225 14.66 34.17 -11.17
N THR A 226 13.90 33.15 -11.55
CA THR A 226 12.72 32.70 -10.82
C THR A 226 12.99 31.30 -10.29
N PRO A 227 13.73 31.16 -9.17
CA PRO A 227 14.04 29.85 -8.63
C PRO A 227 12.79 29.12 -8.13
N GLN A 228 12.80 27.79 -8.26
CA GLN A 228 11.89 26.90 -7.54
C GLN A 228 12.39 26.70 -6.09
N ARG A 229 11.67 25.94 -5.27
CA ARG A 229 12.01 25.79 -3.84
C ARG A 229 13.44 25.32 -3.63
N ARG A 230 13.85 24.34 -4.45
CA ARG A 230 15.09 23.57 -4.28
C ARG A 230 16.01 23.60 -5.49
N HIS A 231 15.60 24.23 -6.59
CA HIS A 231 16.40 24.26 -7.80
C HIS A 231 16.17 25.51 -8.65
N VAL A 232 17.09 25.78 -9.56
CA VAL A 232 16.93 26.75 -10.64
C VAL A 232 17.68 26.28 -11.89
N TRP A 233 17.08 26.47 -13.06
CA TRP A 233 17.74 26.26 -14.34
C TRP A 233 18.51 27.51 -14.76
N TRP A 234 19.70 27.34 -15.33
CA TRP A 234 20.60 28.43 -15.72
C TRP A 234 21.30 28.16 -17.06
N PRO A 235 21.71 29.19 -17.82
CA PRO A 235 22.31 29.00 -19.16
C PRO A 235 23.72 28.42 -19.16
N HIS A 236 24.47 28.57 -18.07
CA HIS A 236 25.90 28.24 -18.00
C HIS A 236 26.27 27.73 -16.60
N PRO A 237 27.43 27.11 -16.39
CA PRO A 237 27.81 26.74 -15.03
C PRO A 237 27.95 28.01 -14.19
N GLN A 238 27.44 27.96 -12.96
CA GLN A 238 27.53 29.04 -12.00
C GLN A 238 27.85 28.47 -10.62
N HIS A 239 28.77 29.11 -9.92
CA HIS A 239 29.08 28.78 -8.54
C HIS A 239 28.27 29.70 -7.62
N VAL A 240 27.30 29.13 -6.92
CA VAL A 240 26.54 29.81 -5.86
C VAL A 240 26.73 29.02 -4.57
N PRO A 241 27.21 29.64 -3.47
CA PRO A 241 27.36 28.97 -2.19
C PRO A 241 26.07 28.24 -1.79
N GLY A 242 26.20 27.02 -1.28
CA GLY A 242 25.06 26.18 -0.92
C GLY A 242 24.34 25.52 -2.10
N THR A 243 24.87 25.59 -3.32
CA THR A 243 24.29 24.88 -4.48
C THR A 243 25.24 23.86 -5.11
N LEU A 244 24.66 22.84 -5.74
CA LEU A 244 25.33 21.89 -6.61
C LEU A 244 24.91 22.16 -8.06
N SER A 245 25.89 22.39 -8.94
CA SER A 245 25.64 22.55 -10.38
C SER A 245 25.79 21.22 -11.12
N VAL A 246 24.80 20.92 -11.98
CA VAL A 246 24.72 19.73 -12.83
C VAL A 246 24.40 20.16 -14.27
N ALA A 247 25.20 19.73 -15.24
CA ALA A 247 24.88 19.97 -16.65
C ALA A 247 23.72 19.09 -17.10
N ALA A 248 22.80 19.61 -17.92
CA ALA A 248 21.69 18.84 -18.49
C ALA A 248 22.18 17.58 -19.26
N GLY A 249 23.27 17.70 -20.00
CA GLY A 249 23.89 16.56 -20.70
C GLY A 249 24.38 15.46 -19.74
N ALA A 250 24.79 15.80 -18.51
CA ALA A 250 25.17 14.81 -17.50
C ALA A 250 23.95 14.03 -16.95
N LEU A 251 22.76 14.62 -17.02
CA LEU A 251 21.47 13.95 -16.78
C LEU A 251 20.93 13.24 -18.03
N ARG A 252 21.68 13.26 -19.14
CA ARG A 252 21.23 12.76 -20.45
C ARG A 252 19.89 13.38 -20.87
N TYR A 253 19.72 14.68 -20.58
CA TYR A 253 18.62 15.50 -21.07
C TYR A 253 19.06 16.17 -22.36
N GLU A 254 18.37 15.84 -23.44
CA GLU A 254 18.63 16.36 -24.79
C GLU A 254 17.65 17.48 -25.13
N ASP A 255 18.01 18.31 -26.13
CA ASP A 255 17.20 19.41 -26.63
C ASP A 255 16.77 20.45 -25.56
N MET A 256 17.57 20.60 -24.50
CA MET A 256 17.33 21.65 -23.51
C MET A 256 17.55 23.04 -24.16
N PRO A 257 16.72 24.04 -23.81
CA PRO A 257 16.88 25.38 -24.35
C PRO A 257 18.13 26.08 -23.78
N ALA A 258 18.66 27.08 -24.49
CA ALA A 258 19.93 27.73 -24.16
C ALA A 258 19.93 28.34 -22.74
N GLU A 259 18.78 28.77 -22.25
CA GLU A 259 18.59 29.32 -20.92
C GLU A 259 18.57 28.29 -19.77
N ALA A 260 18.51 26.99 -20.09
CA ALA A 260 18.35 25.89 -19.12
C ALA A 260 19.36 24.75 -19.32
N GLN A 261 20.62 25.08 -19.57
CA GLN A 261 21.69 24.08 -19.79
C GLN A 261 22.26 23.50 -18.48
N HIS A 262 22.11 24.21 -17.36
CA HIS A 262 22.62 23.82 -16.06
C HIS A 262 21.52 23.87 -14.99
N LEU A 263 21.41 22.79 -14.23
CA LEU A 263 20.55 22.69 -13.05
C LEU A 263 21.38 23.01 -11.81
N LEU A 264 20.99 24.05 -11.08
CA LEU A 264 21.55 24.36 -9.77
C LEU A 264 20.59 23.86 -8.70
N LEU A 265 21.07 22.97 -7.83
CA LEU A 265 20.29 22.31 -6.78
C LEU A 265 20.73 22.82 -5.41
N ALA A 266 19.79 23.08 -4.51
CA ALA A 266 20.09 23.52 -3.16
C ALA A 266 20.64 22.35 -2.33
N SER A 267 21.86 22.52 -1.82
CA SER A 267 22.57 21.50 -1.05
C SER A 267 22.00 21.34 0.34
N GLY A 268 21.95 20.09 0.83
CA GLY A 268 21.49 19.80 2.19
C GLY A 268 20.05 20.26 2.42
N LEU A 269 19.79 20.98 3.50
CA LEU A 269 18.44 21.46 3.87
C LEU A 269 18.10 22.87 3.32
N ALA A 270 19.02 23.49 2.57
CA ALA A 270 18.88 24.87 2.11
C ALA A 270 17.73 25.07 1.12
N VAL A 271 17.11 26.23 1.08
CA VAL A 271 16.12 26.54 0.03
C VAL A 271 16.48 27.83 -0.68
N PHE A 272 16.06 27.97 -1.93
CA PHE A 272 16.16 29.25 -2.59
C PHE A 272 15.23 30.26 -1.92
N ASP A 273 15.75 31.47 -1.71
CA ASP A 273 14.94 32.56 -1.19
C ASP A 273 13.93 33.00 -2.25
N ARG A 274 12.65 32.87 -1.90
CA ARG A 274 11.51 33.25 -2.75
C ARG A 274 10.59 34.25 -2.04
N GLY A 275 11.13 34.97 -1.05
CA GLY A 275 10.40 35.90 -0.18
C GLY A 275 9.77 35.22 1.04
N ASP A 276 8.69 35.82 1.56
CA ASP A 276 7.96 35.38 2.77
C ASP A 276 7.10 34.13 2.55
N LYS A 277 7.66 33.10 1.92
CA LYS A 277 7.01 31.80 1.76
C LYS A 277 7.60 30.83 2.77
N GLN A 278 6.73 30.36 3.67
CA GLN A 278 7.07 29.27 4.57
C GLN A 278 7.11 27.95 3.80
N ASP A 279 8.25 27.28 3.88
CA ASP A 279 8.59 26.09 3.10
C ASP A 279 8.72 24.89 4.05
N ASP A 280 7.62 24.56 4.74
CA ASP A 280 7.50 23.46 5.73
C ASP A 280 7.83 22.08 5.15
N CYS A 281 7.53 21.92 3.86
CA CYS A 281 7.89 20.77 3.06
C CYS A 281 8.38 21.23 1.69
N VAL A 282 9.47 20.63 1.23
CA VAL A 282 10.09 20.96 -0.07
C VAL A 282 10.59 19.72 -0.77
N HIS A 283 10.54 19.76 -2.10
CA HIS A 283 11.12 18.78 -3.00
C HIS A 283 11.74 19.52 -4.20
N GLY A 284 12.36 18.79 -5.12
CA GLY A 284 13.07 19.35 -6.28
C GLY A 284 14.59 19.39 -6.13
N GLY A 285 15.13 18.98 -4.97
CA GLY A 285 16.56 18.89 -4.69
C GLY A 285 17.13 17.48 -4.90
N GLU A 286 18.34 17.27 -4.38
CA GLU A 286 19.12 16.04 -4.58
C GLU A 286 19.35 15.21 -3.32
N THR A 287 18.76 15.61 -2.19
CA THR A 287 18.96 14.87 -0.93
C THR A 287 18.44 13.45 -1.03
N PRO A 288 18.98 12.50 -0.24
CA PRO A 288 18.48 11.14 -0.24
C PRO A 288 16.96 11.04 0.01
N GLN A 289 16.41 11.89 0.87
CA GLN A 289 15.00 11.94 1.20
C GLN A 289 14.12 12.38 0.02
N GLU A 290 14.65 13.24 -0.86
CA GLU A 290 13.97 13.66 -2.09
C GLU A 290 14.18 12.68 -3.24
N ARG A 291 15.37 12.07 -3.30
CA ARG A 291 15.85 11.39 -4.50
C ARG A 291 15.79 9.87 -4.44
N VAL A 292 15.88 9.26 -3.27
CA VAL A 292 15.77 7.80 -3.13
C VAL A 292 14.30 7.43 -3.09
N ILE A 293 13.81 6.96 -4.23
CA ILE A 293 12.43 6.49 -4.38
C ILE A 293 12.35 4.97 -4.17
N PRO A 294 11.23 4.46 -3.62
CA PRO A 294 11.01 3.04 -3.50
C PRO A 294 10.60 2.43 -4.83
N VAL A 295 11.09 1.23 -5.11
CA VAL A 295 10.41 0.28 -6.00
C VAL A 295 10.13 -0.95 -5.15
N LEU A 296 8.90 -1.04 -4.66
CA LEU A 296 8.38 -2.15 -3.86
C LEU A 296 7.64 -3.12 -4.79
N VAL A 297 8.19 -4.31 -4.94
CA VAL A 297 7.54 -5.40 -5.68
C VAL A 297 6.93 -6.36 -4.67
N LEU A 298 5.64 -6.64 -4.83
CA LEU A 298 4.88 -7.60 -4.05
C LEU A 298 4.43 -8.70 -4.99
N ASP A 299 4.96 -9.90 -4.81
CA ASP A 299 4.54 -11.11 -5.51
C ASP A 299 3.63 -11.91 -4.59
N PHE A 300 2.40 -12.15 -5.05
CA PHE A 300 1.47 -13.00 -4.33
C PHE A 300 1.69 -14.44 -4.75
N GLN A 301 2.24 -15.22 -3.83
CA GLN A 301 2.39 -16.65 -3.98
C GLN A 301 1.06 -17.33 -3.69
N GLY A 302 0.86 -18.51 -4.26
CA GLY A 302 -0.44 -19.17 -4.27
C GLY A 302 -1.40 -18.53 -5.28
N GLN A 303 -2.29 -19.35 -5.84
CA GLN A 303 -3.41 -18.76 -6.56
C GLN A 303 -4.20 -17.93 -5.54
N ALA A 304 -4.34 -16.62 -5.76
CA ALA A 304 -5.51 -15.87 -5.31
C ALA A 304 -6.67 -16.84 -5.34
N VAL A 305 -7.18 -17.18 -4.16
CA VAL A 305 -8.13 -18.28 -3.99
C VAL A 305 -9.31 -17.92 -4.87
N ARG A 306 -9.36 -18.52 -6.06
CA ARG A 306 -10.46 -18.39 -7.02
C ARG A 306 -11.65 -19.25 -6.56
N GLY A 307 -11.69 -19.58 -5.27
CA GLY A 307 -12.78 -20.25 -4.56
C GLY A 307 -13.66 -19.23 -3.84
N ASP A 308 -13.84 -18.05 -4.41
CA ASP A 308 -14.47 -16.90 -3.75
C ASP A 308 -16.00 -16.97 -3.65
N ASP A 309 -16.63 -17.87 -4.42
CA ASP A 309 -18.04 -18.24 -4.27
C ASP A 309 -18.23 -19.59 -3.56
N ALA A 310 -17.15 -20.27 -3.16
CA ALA A 310 -17.26 -21.56 -2.50
C ALA A 310 -17.93 -21.38 -1.14
N ARG A 311 -19.15 -21.89 -1.03
CA ARG A 311 -19.86 -22.03 0.23
C ARG A 311 -19.35 -23.27 0.95
N PHE A 312 -19.24 -23.20 2.27
CA PHE A 312 -18.81 -24.33 3.08
C PHE A 312 -19.93 -24.72 4.03
N ALA A 313 -20.27 -26.00 4.07
CA ALA A 313 -21.13 -26.56 5.09
C ALA A 313 -20.29 -26.76 6.37
N VAL A 314 -20.78 -26.25 7.49
CA VAL A 314 -20.14 -26.44 8.80
C VAL A 314 -21.08 -27.24 9.68
N HIS A 315 -20.65 -28.43 10.08
CA HIS A 315 -21.38 -29.28 11.00
C HIS A 315 -20.83 -29.10 12.40
N ILE A 316 -21.71 -28.80 13.36
CA ILE A 316 -21.37 -28.59 14.76
C ILE A 316 -22.11 -29.61 15.62
N GLU A 317 -21.40 -30.65 16.05
CA GLU A 317 -21.96 -31.73 16.88
C GLU A 317 -21.57 -31.55 18.34
N ARG A 318 -22.52 -31.76 19.26
CA ARG A 318 -22.23 -31.78 20.69
C ARG A 318 -21.59 -33.12 21.09
N ARG A 319 -20.58 -33.06 21.94
CA ARG A 319 -19.95 -34.20 22.62
C ARG A 319 -20.17 -34.13 24.12
N ASP A 320 -19.78 -35.19 24.82
CA ASP A 320 -19.85 -35.22 26.28
C ASP A 320 -18.90 -34.18 26.88
N PRO A 321 -19.35 -33.40 27.87
CA PRO A 321 -18.51 -32.40 28.50
C PRO A 321 -17.35 -33.07 29.25
N VAL A 322 -16.17 -32.46 29.17
CA VAL A 322 -14.94 -32.97 29.80
C VAL A 322 -14.38 -31.90 30.72
N ALA A 323 -14.07 -32.27 31.97
CA ALA A 323 -13.46 -31.38 32.96
C ALA A 323 -14.17 -30.00 33.10
N GLY A 324 -15.51 -30.02 33.09
CA GLY A 324 -16.33 -28.81 33.21
C GLY A 324 -16.42 -27.93 31.95
N MET A 325 -15.82 -28.35 30.83
CA MET A 325 -15.90 -27.67 29.54
C MET A 325 -16.97 -28.30 28.65
N GLN A 326 -17.65 -27.46 27.87
CA GLN A 326 -18.49 -27.92 26.77
C GLN A 326 -17.58 -28.43 25.64
N CYS A 327 -17.88 -29.61 25.11
CA CYS A 327 -17.13 -30.21 24.02
C CYS A 327 -18.00 -30.27 22.75
N LEU A 328 -17.45 -29.85 21.62
CA LEU A 328 -18.10 -29.95 20.32
C LEU A 328 -17.12 -30.43 19.25
N THR A 329 -17.64 -31.11 18.23
CA THR A 329 -16.90 -31.48 17.02
C THR A 329 -17.33 -30.57 15.88
N LEU A 330 -16.36 -29.91 15.25
CA LEU A 330 -16.50 -29.16 14.02
C LEU A 330 -16.08 -30.03 12.84
N ARG A 331 -16.89 -30.03 11.78
CA ARG A 331 -16.48 -30.56 10.48
C ARG A 331 -16.87 -29.58 9.39
N VAL A 332 -15.92 -29.27 8.53
CA VAL A 332 -16.12 -28.33 7.41
C VAL A 332 -16.03 -29.09 6.11
N THR A 333 -17.05 -28.98 5.26
CA THR A 333 -17.07 -29.58 3.93
C THR A 333 -17.48 -28.55 2.88
N PRO A 334 -17.06 -28.68 1.61
CA PRO A 334 -17.57 -27.83 0.53
C PRO A 334 -19.08 -28.06 0.33
N ALA A 335 -19.86 -26.99 0.17
CA ALA A 335 -21.33 -27.08 0.07
C ALA A 335 -21.84 -27.39 -1.35
N GLU A 336 -21.01 -27.23 -2.40
CA GLU A 336 -21.38 -27.50 -3.79
C GLU A 336 -20.49 -28.58 -4.42
N ALA A 337 -21.10 -29.67 -4.87
CA ALA A 337 -20.43 -30.84 -5.46
C ALA A 337 -20.31 -30.79 -7.00
N GLN A 338 -20.52 -29.64 -7.65
CA GLN A 338 -20.54 -29.56 -9.12
C GLN A 338 -19.54 -28.52 -9.64
N GLY A 339 -18.36 -28.99 -10.05
CA GLY A 339 -17.52 -28.29 -11.03
C GLY A 339 -16.34 -27.47 -10.52
N ALA A 340 -16.21 -27.23 -9.21
CA ALA A 340 -14.97 -26.68 -8.67
C ALA A 340 -13.90 -27.78 -8.64
N LEU A 341 -12.92 -27.70 -9.53
CA LEU A 341 -11.72 -28.54 -9.51
C LEU A 341 -11.14 -28.53 -8.08
N SER A 342 -10.89 -29.71 -7.49
CA SER A 342 -10.42 -29.88 -6.10
C SER A 342 -9.11 -29.16 -5.78
N PHE A 343 -8.43 -28.61 -6.79
CA PHE A 343 -7.17 -27.88 -6.69
C PHE A 343 -7.31 -26.42 -6.22
N ALA A 344 -8.53 -25.89 -6.00
CA ALA A 344 -8.77 -24.48 -5.67
C ALA A 344 -9.43 -24.21 -4.30
N LEU A 345 -9.69 -25.23 -3.48
CA LEU A 345 -10.24 -25.05 -2.13
C LEU A 345 -9.12 -24.79 -1.12
N PRO A 346 -9.35 -23.95 -0.10
CA PRO A 346 -8.39 -23.80 0.99
C PRO A 346 -8.27 -25.12 1.77
N GLU A 347 -7.07 -25.49 2.22
CA GLU A 347 -6.88 -26.72 3.01
C GLU A 347 -7.54 -26.65 4.40
N ALA A 348 -7.75 -25.44 4.94
CA ALA A 348 -8.38 -25.18 6.22
C ALA A 348 -9.10 -23.82 6.25
N LEU A 349 -10.08 -23.67 7.14
CA LEU A 349 -10.80 -22.41 7.39
C LEU A 349 -10.60 -21.94 8.83
N ASP A 350 -10.45 -20.62 9.01
CA ASP A 350 -10.50 -19.98 10.33
C ASP A 350 -11.94 -19.63 10.69
N LEU A 351 -12.43 -20.18 11.79
CA LEU A 351 -13.79 -20.02 12.29
C LEU A 351 -13.80 -19.30 13.63
N LEU A 352 -14.72 -18.34 13.79
CA LEU A 352 -15.04 -17.74 15.08
C LEU A 352 -16.33 -18.35 15.63
N LEU A 353 -16.26 -18.88 16.84
CA LEU A 353 -17.38 -19.52 17.54
C LEU A 353 -18.03 -18.55 18.52
N HIS A 354 -19.36 -18.53 18.55
CA HIS A 354 -20.12 -17.70 19.48
C HIS A 354 -21.37 -18.41 19.97
N ALA A 355 -21.88 -17.98 21.11
CA ALA A 355 -23.14 -18.44 21.66
C ALA A 355 -24.30 -17.69 20.97
N GLU A 356 -25.38 -18.41 20.66
CA GLU A 356 -26.64 -17.82 20.14
C GLU A 356 -27.42 -17.07 21.22
N LEU A 357 -27.29 -17.48 22.48
CA LEU A 357 -27.95 -16.84 23.62
C LEU A 357 -27.37 -15.44 23.88
N ASP A 358 -28.22 -14.42 23.87
CA ASP A 358 -27.83 -13.04 24.17
C ASP A 358 -27.18 -12.90 25.54
N GLY A 359 -26.03 -12.23 25.57
CA GLY A 359 -25.22 -12.03 26.78
C GLY A 359 -24.38 -13.23 27.18
N ALA A 360 -24.46 -14.36 26.46
CA ALA A 360 -23.55 -15.48 26.67
C ALA A 360 -22.25 -15.31 25.86
N ARG A 361 -21.12 -15.57 26.50
CA ARG A 361 -19.79 -15.59 25.88
C ARG A 361 -19.32 -17.03 25.74
N LEU A 362 -18.81 -17.35 24.55
CA LEU A 362 -18.07 -18.58 24.29
C LEU A 362 -16.58 -18.26 24.31
N GLU A 363 -15.82 -18.99 25.13
CA GLU A 363 -14.36 -18.91 25.19
C GLU A 363 -13.79 -20.27 24.81
N VAL A 364 -13.03 -20.33 23.72
CA VAL A 364 -12.31 -21.53 23.32
C VAL A 364 -11.13 -21.73 24.29
N VAL A 365 -11.04 -22.91 24.91
CA VAL A 365 -9.98 -23.26 25.86
C VAL A 365 -8.91 -24.09 25.18
N ASP A 366 -9.31 -25.11 24.42
CA ASP A 366 -8.39 -26.01 23.73
C ASP A 366 -9.01 -26.57 22.44
N VAL A 367 -8.16 -27.03 21.52
CA VAL A 367 -8.55 -27.58 20.21
C VAL A 367 -7.73 -28.84 19.92
N ARG A 368 -8.37 -29.91 19.46
CA ARG A 368 -7.71 -31.14 18.99
C ARG A 368 -8.11 -31.44 17.55
N GLY A 369 -7.14 -31.79 16.70
CA GLY A 369 -7.40 -31.99 15.27
C GLY A 369 -7.57 -30.68 14.47
N GLY A 370 -7.16 -29.56 15.06
CA GLY A 370 -7.12 -28.22 14.45
C GLY A 370 -6.14 -27.32 15.19
N GLU A 371 -6.07 -26.04 14.83
CA GLU A 371 -5.19 -25.05 15.48
C GLU A 371 -6.01 -23.94 16.13
N ARG A 372 -5.50 -23.38 17.23
CA ARG A 372 -6.11 -22.23 17.92
C ARG A 372 -5.25 -20.98 17.72
N HIS A 373 -5.84 -19.93 17.18
CA HIS A 373 -5.21 -18.61 17.03
C HIS A 373 -6.03 -17.56 17.77
N GLY A 374 -5.73 -17.35 19.06
CA GLY A 374 -6.52 -16.48 19.92
C GLY A 374 -7.95 -17.04 20.12
N ASP A 375 -8.95 -16.32 19.61
CA ASP A 375 -10.36 -16.73 19.63
C ASP A 375 -10.77 -17.52 18.37
N LEU A 376 -9.89 -17.62 17.37
CA LEU A 376 -10.15 -18.36 16.13
C LEU A 376 -9.76 -19.83 16.26
N VAL A 377 -10.57 -20.68 15.64
CA VAL A 377 -10.30 -22.12 15.47
C VAL A 377 -10.08 -22.41 13.98
N ARG A 378 -8.88 -22.86 13.64
CA ARG A 378 -8.53 -23.30 12.29
C ARG A 378 -8.90 -24.77 12.11
N VAL A 379 -9.80 -25.05 11.16
CA VAL A 379 -10.34 -26.39 10.90
C VAL A 379 -9.97 -26.82 9.49
N ALA A 380 -9.27 -27.95 9.36
CA ALA A 380 -8.95 -28.55 8.06
C ALA A 380 -10.23 -29.08 7.38
N LEU A 381 -10.31 -28.95 6.05
CA LEU A 381 -11.45 -29.48 5.31
C LEU A 381 -11.54 -31.01 5.46
N ASP A 382 -12.78 -31.49 5.50
CA ASP A 382 -13.14 -32.92 5.62
C ASP A 382 -12.57 -33.65 6.85
N THR A 383 -11.94 -32.94 7.76
CA THR A 383 -11.31 -33.47 8.96
C THR A 383 -12.05 -32.99 10.21
N PRO A 384 -12.43 -33.88 11.14
CA PRO A 384 -13.07 -33.46 12.38
C PRO A 384 -12.08 -32.74 13.31
N CYS A 385 -12.55 -31.65 13.91
CA CYS A 385 -11.82 -30.86 14.90
C CYS A 385 -12.63 -30.77 16.19
N GLU A 386 -12.08 -31.23 17.31
CA GLU A 386 -12.71 -31.12 18.61
C GLU A 386 -12.35 -29.79 19.28
N VAL A 387 -13.36 -29.09 19.79
CA VAL A 387 -13.20 -27.81 20.48
C VAL A 387 -13.73 -27.94 21.90
N PHE A 388 -12.89 -27.57 22.86
CA PHE A 388 -13.21 -27.48 24.28
C PHE A 388 -13.45 -26.02 24.62
N ALA A 389 -14.65 -25.68 25.05
CA ALA A 389 -15.05 -24.30 25.28
C ALA A 389 -15.78 -24.12 26.62
N LYS A 390 -15.67 -22.91 27.18
CA LYS A 390 -16.49 -22.45 28.29
C LYS A 390 -17.58 -21.53 27.74
N LEU A 391 -18.83 -21.82 28.10
CA LEU A 391 -19.96 -20.93 27.83
C LEU A 391 -20.41 -20.31 29.16
N THR A 392 -20.33 -18.98 29.25
CA THR A 392 -20.69 -18.25 30.48
C THR A 392 -21.62 -17.08 30.18
N ALA A 393 -22.55 -16.80 31.08
CA ALA A 393 -23.45 -15.64 31.03
C ALA A 393 -23.73 -15.10 32.45
N ASP A 394 -24.56 -14.08 32.59
CA ASP A 394 -25.01 -13.54 33.89
C ASP A 394 -26.04 -14.46 34.60
N TYR A 395 -26.56 -15.45 33.89
CA TYR A 395 -27.57 -16.41 34.37
C TYR A 395 -27.31 -17.81 33.81
N ASP A 396 -27.78 -18.82 34.51
CA ASP A 396 -27.74 -20.20 34.01
C ASP A 396 -28.68 -20.36 32.83
N GLY A 397 -28.24 -21.07 31.80
CA GLY A 397 -29.01 -21.20 30.58
C GLY A 397 -28.52 -22.30 29.66
N ARG A 398 -29.08 -22.29 28.46
CA ARG A 398 -28.66 -23.18 27.38
C ARG A 398 -28.56 -22.37 26.10
N SER A 399 -27.51 -22.58 25.34
CA SER A 399 -27.24 -21.86 24.09
C SER A 399 -26.84 -22.83 22.99
N ARG A 400 -27.19 -22.50 21.75
CA ARG A 400 -26.56 -23.12 20.58
C ARG A 400 -25.25 -22.41 20.28
N VAL A 401 -24.36 -23.12 19.60
CA VAL A 401 -23.10 -22.57 19.12
C VAL A 401 -23.25 -22.25 17.64
N LEU A 402 -22.82 -21.05 17.27
CA LEU A 402 -22.80 -20.54 15.92
C LEU A 402 -21.34 -20.41 15.47
N ALA A 403 -21.04 -20.75 14.22
CA ALA A 403 -19.75 -20.47 13.61
C ALA A 403 -19.89 -19.41 12.51
N HIS A 404 -18.91 -18.52 12.39
CA HIS A 404 -18.81 -17.60 11.25
C HIS A 404 -17.35 -17.43 10.81
N ARG A 405 -17.17 -17.02 9.56
CA ARG A 405 -15.86 -16.63 9.03
C ARG A 405 -15.71 -15.11 9.15
N PRO A 406 -14.79 -14.59 9.97
CA PRO A 406 -14.58 -13.14 10.12
C PRO A 406 -14.25 -12.46 8.80
N GLU A 407 -13.44 -13.13 7.96
CA GLU A 407 -13.02 -12.60 6.66
C GLU A 407 -14.18 -12.54 5.65
N ARG A 408 -15.21 -13.39 5.81
CA ARG A 408 -16.35 -13.51 4.88
C ARG A 408 -17.65 -13.91 5.58
N PRO A 409 -18.37 -12.95 6.19
CA PRO A 409 -19.70 -13.18 6.73
C PRO A 409 -20.64 -13.74 5.64
N GLY A 410 -21.41 -14.80 5.97
CA GLY A 410 -22.38 -15.40 5.04
C GLY A 410 -21.84 -16.47 4.08
N SER A 411 -20.54 -16.79 4.12
CA SER A 411 -19.92 -17.85 3.31
C SER A 411 -20.15 -19.28 3.84
N LEU A 412 -20.76 -19.41 5.02
CA LEU A 412 -21.03 -20.70 5.66
C LEU A 412 -22.52 -21.08 5.55
N VAL A 413 -22.78 -22.36 5.30
CA VAL A 413 -24.11 -22.97 5.34
C VAL A 413 -24.16 -23.92 6.52
N GLY A 414 -25.28 -23.95 7.24
CA GLY A 414 -25.48 -24.93 8.31
C GLY A 414 -24.61 -24.75 9.56
N ALA A 415 -23.92 -23.60 9.72
CA ALA A 415 -23.04 -23.23 10.86
C ALA A 415 -23.77 -23.05 12.23
N ARG A 416 -24.90 -23.76 12.34
CA ARG A 416 -25.84 -24.06 13.40
C ARG A 416 -25.50 -25.26 14.26
N SER A 417 -25.25 -25.20 15.58
CA SER A 417 -25.33 -26.45 16.36
C SER A 417 -26.78 -26.94 16.48
N ASP A 418 -27.01 -28.24 16.26
CA ASP A 418 -28.34 -28.84 16.42
C ASP A 418 -28.74 -28.98 17.89
N ALA A 419 -27.74 -29.28 18.73
CA ALA A 419 -27.89 -29.43 20.17
C ALA A 419 -27.60 -28.14 20.93
N PHE A 420 -28.19 -28.04 22.12
CA PHE A 420 -27.90 -26.99 23.09
C PHE A 420 -26.73 -27.39 24.00
N PHE A 421 -25.94 -26.40 24.38
CA PHE A 421 -24.84 -26.48 25.35
C PHE A 421 -25.23 -25.74 26.63
N ALA A 422 -24.74 -26.24 27.77
CA ALA A 422 -24.99 -25.60 29.05
C ALA A 422 -24.19 -24.29 29.14
N VAL A 423 -24.85 -23.23 29.60
CA VAL A 423 -24.25 -21.93 29.88
C VAL A 423 -24.22 -21.77 31.39
N VAL A 424 -23.03 -21.55 31.94
CA VAL A 424 -22.83 -21.41 33.38
C VAL A 424 -22.96 -19.93 33.77
N GLY A 425 -23.90 -19.63 34.66
CA GLY A 425 -24.09 -18.31 35.22
C GLY A 425 -22.91 -17.90 36.10
N ARG A 426 -22.35 -16.72 35.85
CA ARG A 426 -21.43 -16.08 36.79
C ARG A 426 -22.28 -15.40 37.85
N VAL A 427 -22.34 -15.99 39.04
CA VAL A 427 -22.99 -15.33 40.20
C VAL A 427 -22.31 -13.97 40.39
N ARG A 428 -23.05 -12.88 40.17
CA ARG A 428 -22.61 -11.56 40.65
C ARG A 428 -22.50 -11.66 42.17
N VAL A 429 -21.27 -11.68 42.69
CA VAL A 429 -21.04 -11.35 44.09
C VAL A 429 -21.60 -9.94 44.26
N LYS A 430 -22.77 -9.82 44.89
CA LYS A 430 -23.28 -8.51 45.30
C LYS A 430 -22.22 -7.90 46.20
N ASP A 431 -21.77 -6.70 45.84
CA ASP A 431 -21.06 -5.80 46.73
C ASP A 431 -21.69 -5.87 48.11
N GLN A 432 -20.90 -6.27 49.10
CA GLN A 432 -21.25 -6.05 50.49
C GLN A 432 -21.22 -4.53 50.72
N THR A 433 -22.35 -3.88 50.47
CA THR A 433 -22.62 -2.55 51.00
C THR A 433 -22.42 -2.58 52.50
N GLN A 434 -21.45 -1.77 52.93
CA GLN A 434 -21.21 -1.32 54.30
C GLN A 434 -22.48 -1.33 55.15
N ALA A 435 -22.43 -2.06 56.25
CA ALA A 435 -23.29 -1.80 57.39
C ALA A 435 -22.95 -0.39 57.94
N PRO A 436 -23.93 0.45 58.26
CA PRO A 436 -23.66 1.66 59.01
C PRO A 436 -23.32 1.27 60.45
N ASP A 437 -22.26 1.88 60.96
CA ASP A 437 -21.76 1.78 62.32
C ASP A 437 -22.83 2.25 63.33
N PRO A 438 -23.21 1.44 64.34
CA PRO A 438 -24.09 1.92 65.40
C PRO A 438 -23.25 2.63 66.47
N GLY A 439 -22.90 3.89 66.19
CA GLY A 439 -22.51 4.86 67.22
C GLY A 439 -21.09 5.42 67.13
N ALA A 440 -20.99 6.66 66.63
CA ALA A 440 -20.18 7.75 67.16
C ALA A 440 -20.56 9.05 66.43
#